data_AF-A0A447QKU5-F1
#
_entry.id   AF-A0A447QKU5-F1
#
_cell.length_a   1.000
_cell.length_b   1.000
_cell.length_c   1.000
_cell.angle_alpha   90.00
_cell.angle_beta   90.00
_cell.angle_gamma   90.00
#
_symmetry.space_group_name_H-M   'P 1'
#
loop_
_entity.id
_entity.type
_entity.pdbx_description
1 polymer ?
#
loop_
_entity_poly.entity_id
_entity_poly.type
_entity_poly.pdbx_seq_one_letter_code
_entity_poly.pdbx_strand_id
1 'polypeptide(L)'
;MDRNSIDQAAAQAGIMADYVNAHGQQQAITPESKRALLAAMNSKAASADAAPLPPVKVFFQRQPIVLPLAGSGEYGWELIREDGGRLQGRAGAGKTFTLPAGELPLGYHQLRLTQQQQSWQCRLIIAPDAVMSRTRC
;
A
#
# COMPACT_ATOMS: atom_id res chain seq x y z
N MET A 1 -14.46 26.73 4.73
CA MET A 1 -13.58 25.84 3.93
C MET A 1 -13.75 26.24 2.48
N ASP A 2 -12.67 26.71 1.88
CA ASP A 2 -12.67 27.16 0.49
C ASP A 2 -12.86 25.96 -0.45
N ARG A 3 -13.49 26.19 -1.62
CA ARG A 3 -13.74 25.14 -2.60
C ARG A 3 -12.45 24.40 -3.00
N ASN A 4 -11.34 25.13 -3.08
CA ASN A 4 -10.02 24.59 -3.37
C ASN A 4 -9.52 23.61 -2.29
N SER A 5 -9.78 23.89 -1.00
CA SER A 5 -9.36 22.98 0.08
C SER A 5 -10.16 21.68 0.09
N ILE A 6 -11.45 21.75 -0.27
CA ILE A 6 -12.32 20.56 -0.39
C ILE A 6 -11.90 19.72 -1.59
N ASP A 7 -11.60 20.36 -2.72
CA ASP A 7 -11.13 19.66 -3.92
C ASP A 7 -9.78 18.96 -3.68
N GLN A 8 -8.86 19.60 -2.96
CA GLN A 8 -7.59 18.99 -2.55
C GLN A 8 -7.78 17.82 -1.59
N ALA A 9 -8.64 17.96 -0.58
CA ALA A 9 -8.94 16.89 0.36
C ALA A 9 -9.62 15.70 -0.35
N ALA A 10 -10.54 15.97 -1.27
CA ALA A 10 -11.21 14.96 -2.08
C ALA A 10 -10.21 14.19 -2.94
N ALA A 11 -9.29 14.89 -3.61
CA ALA A 11 -8.25 14.26 -4.41
C ALA A 11 -7.32 13.37 -3.56
N GLN A 12 -6.90 13.82 -2.38
CA GLN A 12 -6.08 13.02 -1.46
C GLN A 12 -6.81 11.77 -0.94
N ALA A 13 -8.13 11.85 -0.78
CA ALA A 13 -8.96 10.71 -0.42
C ALA A 13 -9.25 9.77 -1.61
N GLY A 14 -8.78 10.07 -2.82
CA GLY A 14 -9.05 9.29 -4.03
C GLY A 14 -10.45 9.51 -4.62
N ILE A 15 -11.13 10.60 -4.24
CA ILE A 15 -12.40 11.01 -4.83
C ILE A 15 -12.11 11.77 -6.12
N MET A 16 -12.51 11.19 -7.25
CA MET A 16 -12.34 11.78 -8.58
C MET A 16 -13.16 13.07 -8.73
N ALA A 17 -12.70 14.00 -9.58
CA ALA A 17 -13.40 15.26 -9.81
C ALA A 17 -14.61 15.13 -10.74
N ASP A 18 -14.55 14.16 -11.65
CA ASP A 18 -15.51 13.90 -12.71
C ASP A 18 -15.52 12.41 -13.11
N TYR A 19 -16.54 12.01 -13.86
CA TYR A 19 -16.70 10.67 -14.39
C TYR A 19 -17.48 10.70 -15.70
N VAL A 20 -17.39 9.61 -16.47
CA VAL A 20 -18.22 9.42 -17.67
C VAL A 20 -19.52 8.74 -17.26
N ASN A 21 -20.66 9.37 -17.53
CA ASN A 21 -21.98 8.83 -17.21
C ASN A 21 -22.38 7.71 -18.19
N ALA A 22 -23.50 7.04 -17.90
CA ALA A 22 -24.01 5.94 -18.74
C ALA A 22 -24.33 6.33 -20.19
N HIS A 23 -24.45 7.64 -20.47
CA HIS A 23 -24.68 8.19 -21.80
C HIS A 23 -23.37 8.64 -22.49
N GLY A 24 -22.20 8.36 -21.90
CA GLY A 24 -20.90 8.72 -22.46
C GLY A 24 -20.49 10.18 -22.24
N GLN A 25 -21.20 10.93 -21.42
CA GLN A 25 -20.92 12.35 -21.18
C GLN A 25 -20.08 12.52 -19.91
N GLN A 26 -19.12 13.47 -19.94
CA GLN A 26 -18.39 13.86 -18.74
C GLN A 26 -19.31 14.61 -17.77
N GLN A 27 -19.29 14.20 -16.51
CA GLN A 27 -20.09 14.77 -15.43
C GLN A 27 -19.21 15.05 -14.22
N ALA A 28 -19.20 16.32 -13.79
CA ALA A 28 -18.45 16.75 -12.61
C ALA A 28 -19.17 16.37 -11.31
N ILE A 29 -18.41 16.01 -10.28
CA ILE A 29 -18.94 15.76 -8.94
C ILE A 29 -19.18 17.08 -8.22
N THR A 30 -20.39 17.25 -7.67
CA THR A 30 -20.76 18.48 -6.96
C THR A 30 -19.97 18.65 -5.65
N PRO A 31 -19.72 19.89 -5.20
CA PRO A 31 -19.02 20.13 -3.93
C PRO A 31 -19.73 19.50 -2.72
N GLU A 32 -21.07 19.40 -2.75
CA GLU A 32 -21.84 18.78 -1.67
C GLU A 32 -21.60 17.28 -1.60
N SER A 33 -21.59 16.57 -2.74
CA SER A 33 -21.24 15.16 -2.80
C SER A 33 -19.81 14.91 -2.33
N LYS A 34 -18.84 15.77 -2.71
CA LYS A 34 -17.46 15.66 -2.20
C LYS A 34 -17.39 15.76 -0.68
N ARG A 35 -18.12 16.70 -0.06
CA ARG A 35 -18.17 16.83 1.40
C ARG A 35 -18.82 15.61 2.06
N ALA A 36 -19.93 15.11 1.52
CA ALA A 36 -20.60 13.94 2.07
C ALA A 36 -19.73 12.69 2.01
N LEU A 37 -19.04 12.48 0.88
CA LEU A 37 -18.09 11.38 0.71
C LEU A 37 -16.90 11.51 1.66
N LEU A 38 -16.30 12.71 1.77
CA LEU A 38 -15.22 12.98 2.72
C LEU A 38 -15.63 12.73 4.17
N ALA A 39 -16.86 13.11 4.55
CA ALA A 39 -17.39 12.86 5.89
C ALA A 39 -17.64 11.36 6.15
N ALA A 40 -18.03 10.60 5.11
CA ALA A 40 -18.21 9.16 5.21
C ALA A 40 -16.87 8.39 5.24
N MET A 41 -15.83 8.90 4.59
CA MET A 41 -14.49 8.31 4.62
C MET A 41 -13.83 8.60 5.97
N ASN A 42 -13.64 7.55 6.78
CA ASN A 42 -13.00 7.66 8.08
C ASN A 42 -11.61 8.32 7.95
N SER A 43 -11.50 9.58 8.38
CA SER A 43 -10.34 10.47 8.16
C SER A 43 -9.05 9.97 8.83
N LYS A 44 -9.13 8.92 9.63
CA LYS A 44 -8.00 8.28 10.32
C LYS A 44 -7.02 7.57 9.36
N ALA A 45 -7.43 7.25 8.14
CA ALA A 45 -6.56 6.59 7.15
C ALA A 45 -5.42 7.47 6.62
N ALA A 46 -5.50 8.79 6.77
CA ALA A 46 -4.53 9.73 6.22
C ALA A 46 -3.26 9.92 7.07
N SER A 47 -3.22 9.44 8.33
CA SER A 47 -2.04 9.60 9.19
C SER A 47 -0.99 8.49 9.01
N ALA A 48 -0.79 8.01 7.78
CA ALA A 48 0.23 7.01 7.46
C ALA A 48 1.66 7.59 7.45
N ASP A 49 1.81 8.91 7.52
CA ASP A 49 3.08 9.63 7.29
C ASP A 49 4.20 9.37 8.31
N ALA A 50 3.92 8.72 9.44
CA ALA A 50 4.94 8.48 10.46
C ALA A 50 5.57 7.08 10.43
N ALA A 51 4.97 6.11 9.72
CA ALA A 51 5.47 4.74 9.72
C ALA A 51 6.52 4.53 8.60
N PRO A 52 7.66 3.87 8.88
CA PRO A 52 8.66 3.55 7.86
C PRO A 52 8.16 2.53 6.83
N LEU A 53 7.08 1.80 7.16
CA LEU A 53 6.43 0.83 6.28
C LEU A 53 4.92 1.06 6.18
N PRO A 54 4.33 0.76 5.01
CA PRO A 54 2.88 0.64 4.92
C PRO A 54 2.38 -0.56 5.73
N PRO A 55 1.12 -0.54 6.20
CA PRO A 55 0.55 -1.66 6.96
C PRO A 55 0.45 -2.96 6.12
N VAL A 56 0.21 -2.82 4.81
CA VAL A 56 0.11 -3.94 3.86
C VAL A 56 0.75 -3.52 2.54
N LYS A 57 1.46 -4.44 1.89
CA LYS A 57 1.92 -4.29 0.51
C LYS A 57 1.68 -5.59 -0.26
N VAL A 58 1.15 -5.45 -1.47
CA VAL A 58 0.91 -6.55 -2.40
C VAL A 58 1.98 -6.51 -3.50
N PHE A 59 2.54 -7.66 -3.82
CA PHE A 59 3.43 -7.90 -4.94
C PHE A 59 2.87 -9.02 -5.81
N PHE A 60 3.20 -9.01 -7.09
CA PHE A 60 2.90 -10.13 -7.98
C PHE A 60 4.08 -11.09 -8.04
N GLN A 61 3.76 -12.36 -8.28
CA GLN A 61 4.75 -13.42 -8.43
C GLN A 61 5.80 -13.02 -9.48
N ARG A 62 7.07 -13.38 -9.24
CA ARG A 62 8.20 -13.14 -10.16
C ARG A 62 8.58 -11.66 -10.34
N GLN A 63 7.90 -10.72 -9.67
CA GLN A 63 8.33 -9.33 -9.65
C GLN A 63 9.34 -9.09 -8.50
N PRO A 64 10.33 -8.22 -8.69
CA PRO A 64 11.24 -7.85 -7.62
C PRO A 64 10.46 -7.16 -6.50
N ILE A 65 10.70 -7.61 -5.26
CA ILE A 65 10.04 -7.04 -4.10
C ILE A 65 10.83 -5.83 -3.64
N VAL A 66 10.29 -4.68 -4.03
CA VAL A 66 10.90 -3.37 -3.83
C VAL A 66 9.98 -2.52 -2.97
N LEU A 67 10.48 -2.13 -1.80
CA LEU A 67 9.74 -1.35 -0.80
C LEU A 67 10.52 -0.06 -0.47
N PRO A 68 9.90 1.12 -0.57
CA PRO A 68 10.50 2.32 0.00
C PRO A 68 10.46 2.24 1.52
N LEU A 69 11.61 2.44 2.17
CA LEU A 69 11.68 2.59 3.62
C LEU A 69 11.73 4.08 3.96
N ALA A 70 10.66 4.61 4.54
CA ALA A 70 10.65 5.96 5.07
C ALA A 70 11.41 6.04 6.40
N GLY A 71 11.73 7.25 6.86
CA GLY A 71 12.49 7.49 8.09
C GLY A 71 14.00 7.67 7.88
N SER A 72 14.78 7.52 8.95
CA SER A 72 16.23 7.75 8.96
C SER A 72 16.99 6.67 9.75
N GLY A 73 18.28 6.48 9.44
CA GLY A 73 19.15 5.52 10.11
C GLY A 73 19.18 4.12 9.47
N GLU A 74 19.44 3.10 10.29
CA GLU A 74 19.45 1.69 9.90
C GLU A 74 18.32 0.95 10.62
N TYR A 75 17.64 0.07 9.89
CA TYR A 75 16.60 -0.83 10.40
C TYR A 75 17.11 -2.27 10.37
N GLY A 76 16.89 -3.01 11.45
CA GLY A 76 16.84 -4.47 11.40
C GLY A 76 15.53 -4.89 10.75
N TRP A 77 15.58 -5.90 9.89
CA TRP A 77 14.37 -6.45 9.28
C TRP A 77 14.31 -7.95 9.45
N GLU A 78 13.09 -8.45 9.61
CA GLU A 78 12.77 -9.87 9.65
C GLU A 78 11.53 -10.12 8.81
N LEU A 79 11.63 -11.08 7.90
CA LEU A 79 10.54 -11.57 7.08
C LEU A 79 10.19 -13.00 7.50
N ILE A 80 8.95 -13.18 7.93
CA ILE A 80 8.35 -14.47 8.25
C ILE A 80 7.46 -14.86 7.07
N ARG A 81 7.84 -15.92 6.38
CA ARG A 81 7.08 -16.51 5.28
C ARG A 81 5.92 -17.34 5.83
N GLU A 82 4.93 -17.60 4.98
CA GLU A 82 3.74 -18.38 5.36
C GLU A 82 4.11 -19.83 5.71
N ASP A 83 5.11 -20.38 5.02
CA ASP A 83 5.64 -21.72 5.23
C ASP A 83 6.54 -21.82 6.49
N GLY A 84 6.63 -20.77 7.30
CA GLY A 84 7.46 -20.69 8.49
C GLY A 84 8.93 -20.35 8.22
N GLY A 85 9.34 -20.19 6.95
CA GLY A 85 10.67 -19.72 6.60
C GLY A 85 10.94 -18.32 7.14
N ARG A 86 12.16 -18.08 7.65
CA ARG A 86 12.56 -16.77 8.19
C ARG A 86 13.77 -16.24 7.45
N LEU A 87 13.70 -14.98 7.06
CA LEU A 87 14.80 -14.22 6.49
C LEU A 87 15.02 -12.99 7.35
N GLN A 88 16.27 -12.58 7.54
CA GLN A 88 16.61 -11.41 8.35
C GLN A 88 17.81 -10.68 7.75
N GLY A 89 17.91 -9.40 8.07
CA GLY A 89 19.04 -8.59 7.65
C GLY A 89 18.93 -7.17 8.17
N ARG A 90 19.68 -6.27 7.53
CA ARG A 90 19.65 -4.84 7.81
C ARG A 90 19.41 -4.04 6.55
N ALA A 91 18.75 -2.90 6.68
CA ALA A 91 18.44 -1.99 5.59
C ALA A 91 18.56 -0.54 6.05
N GLY A 92 19.15 0.31 5.20
CA GLY A 92 19.20 1.75 5.46
C GLY A 92 17.87 2.41 5.16
N ALA A 93 17.43 3.29 6.05
CA ALA A 93 16.29 4.18 5.84
C ALA A 93 16.55 5.14 4.66
N GLY A 94 15.51 5.52 3.93
CA GLY A 94 15.62 6.37 2.73
C GLY A 94 16.22 5.66 1.52
N LYS A 95 16.60 4.38 1.64
CA LYS A 95 16.98 3.52 0.53
C LYS A 95 15.85 2.58 0.15
N THR A 96 15.91 2.14 -1.09
CA THR A 96 15.03 1.12 -1.63
C THR A 96 15.37 -0.24 -1.03
N PHE A 97 14.50 -0.76 -0.18
CA PHE A 97 14.64 -2.10 0.35
C PHE A 97 14.26 -3.11 -0.73
N THR A 98 15.23 -3.95 -1.10
CA THR A 98 15.05 -5.01 -2.08
C THR A 98 15.30 -6.33 -1.39
N LEU A 99 14.30 -7.20 -1.35
CA LEU A 99 14.50 -8.57 -0.91
C LEU A 99 15.18 -9.35 -2.03
N PRO A 100 16.18 -10.21 -1.74
CA PRO A 100 16.81 -11.02 -2.76
C PRO A 100 15.72 -11.79 -3.50
N ALA A 101 15.62 -11.54 -4.80
CA ALA A 101 14.61 -12.11 -5.67
C ALA A 101 14.86 -13.61 -5.81
N GLY A 102 14.31 -14.37 -4.86
CA GLY A 102 14.25 -15.82 -4.84
C GLY A 102 12.86 -16.20 -4.35
N GLU A 103 11.91 -16.09 -5.27
CA GLU A 103 10.56 -16.68 -5.23
C GLU A 103 9.93 -16.78 -3.84
N LEU A 104 9.55 -15.64 -3.25
CA LEU A 104 8.57 -15.73 -2.17
C LEU A 104 7.34 -16.46 -2.73
N PRO A 105 6.88 -17.52 -2.05
CA PRO A 105 5.76 -18.30 -2.52
C PRO A 105 4.51 -17.44 -2.53
N LEU A 106 3.52 -17.84 -3.33
CA LEU A 106 2.19 -17.23 -3.25
C LEU A 106 1.67 -17.36 -1.81
N GLY A 107 1.11 -16.27 -1.29
CA GLY A 107 0.61 -16.30 0.09
C GLY A 107 0.77 -15.02 0.87
N TYR A 108 0.62 -15.16 2.18
CA TYR A 108 0.64 -14.11 3.18
C TYR A 108 1.90 -14.20 4.02
N HIS A 109 2.74 -13.17 3.95
CA HIS A 109 3.99 -13.08 4.70
C HIS A 109 3.96 -11.86 5.61
N GLN A 110 4.82 -11.87 6.61
CA GLN A 110 4.91 -10.82 7.62
C GLN A 110 6.33 -10.25 7.64
N LEU A 111 6.46 -8.98 7.26
CA LEU A 111 7.69 -8.20 7.40
C LEU A 111 7.62 -7.40 8.70
N ARG A 112 8.69 -7.46 9.49
CA ARG A 112 8.87 -6.67 10.70
C ARG A 112 10.15 -5.85 10.58
N LEU A 113 10.05 -4.54 10.78
CA LEU A 113 11.20 -3.67 10.97
C LEU A 113 11.38 -3.37 12.43
N THR A 114 12.63 -3.32 12.87
CA THR A 114 13.03 -2.96 14.22
C THR A 114 14.11 -1.89 14.16
N GLN A 115 13.97 -0.85 14.98
CA GLN A 115 15.00 0.15 15.20
C GLN A 115 14.95 0.57 16.67
N GLN A 116 16.04 0.34 17.39
CA GLN A 116 16.12 0.59 18.82
C GLN A 116 14.96 -0.10 19.57
N GLN A 117 14.05 0.66 20.20
CA GLN A 117 12.87 0.14 20.91
C GLN A 117 11.58 0.14 20.07
N GLN A 118 11.64 0.61 18.82
CA GLN A 118 10.48 0.69 17.94
C GLN A 118 10.43 -0.50 16.99
N SER A 119 9.20 -0.96 16.71
CA SER A 119 8.93 -2.08 15.82
C SER A 119 7.70 -1.78 14.97
N TRP A 120 7.81 -2.03 13.67
CA TRP A 120 6.75 -1.84 12.71
C TRP A 120 6.50 -3.12 11.95
N GLN A 121 5.24 -3.33 11.59
CA GLN A 121 4.79 -4.54 10.91
C GLN A 121 4.15 -4.18 9.59
N CYS A 122 4.48 -4.95 8.56
CA CYS A 122 3.90 -4.87 7.23
C CYS A 122 3.52 -6.28 6.77
N ARG A 123 2.28 -6.47 6.33
CA ARG A 123 1.88 -7.70 5.67
C ARG A 123 2.28 -7.65 4.20
N LEU A 124 3.10 -8.61 3.77
CA LEU A 124 3.45 -8.79 2.37
C LEU A 124 2.55 -9.87 1.77
N ILE A 125 1.86 -9.56 0.69
CA ILE A 125 0.99 -10.51 -0.02
C ILE A 125 1.59 -10.76 -1.38
N ILE A 126 1.87 -12.02 -1.71
CA ILE A 126 2.34 -12.41 -3.04
C ILE A 126 1.16 -13.02 -3.80
N ALA A 127 0.68 -12.29 -4.80
CA ALA A 127 -0.45 -12.67 -5.62
C ALA A 127 0.01 -13.26 -6.97
N PRO A 128 -0.77 -14.17 -7.57
CA PRO A 128 -0.51 -14.62 -8.93
C PRO A 128 -0.77 -13.50 -9.95
N ASP A 129 -0.07 -13.52 -11.08
CA ASP A 129 -0.26 -12.54 -12.16
C ASP A 129 -1.63 -12.67 -12.86
N ALA A 130 -2.26 -13.84 -12.76
CA ALA A 130 -3.56 -14.11 -13.35
C ALA A 130 -4.44 -14.93 -12.41
N VAL A 131 -5.74 -14.65 -12.46
CA VAL A 131 -6.76 -15.52 -11.86
C VAL A 131 -6.79 -16.83 -12.64
N MET A 132 -6.98 -17.97 -11.96
CA MET A 132 -7.11 -19.26 -12.63
C MET A 132 -8.21 -19.20 -13.71
N SER A 133 -7.80 -19.26 -14.97
CA SER A 133 -8.72 -19.50 -16.07
C SER A 133 -9.21 -20.94 -16.00
N ARG A 134 -10.52 -21.17 -16.05
CA ARG A 134 -11.05 -22.51 -16.29
C ARG A 134 -10.49 -22.99 -17.64
N THR A 135 -9.55 -23.93 -17.61
CA THR A 135 -9.17 -24.71 -18.78
C THR A 135 -10.46 -25.31 -19.32
N ARG A 136 -10.89 -24.90 -20.52
CA ARG A 136 -12.00 -25.56 -21.19
C ARG A 136 -11.52 -26.99 -21.48
N CYS A 137 -12.19 -27.97 -20.86
CA CYS A 137 -12.12 -29.36 -21.29
C CYS A 137 -12.71 -29.49 -22.70
#